data_AF-A0A8X6QK57-F1
#
_entry.id   AF-A0A8X6QK57-F1
#
_cell.length_a   1.000
_cell.length_b   1.000
_cell.length_c   1.000
_cell.angle_alpha   90.00
_cell.angle_beta   90.00
_cell.angle_gamma   90.00
#
_symmetry.space_group_name_H-M   'P 1'
#
loop_
_entity.id
_entity.type
_entity.pdbx_description
1 polymer ?
#
loop_
_entity_poly.entity_id
_entity_poly.type
_entity_poly.pdbx_seq_one_letter_code
_entity_poly.pdbx_strand_id
1 'polypeptide(L)'
;MDDSSDSDLDDLNWSLKKRKQLNKNCHDSEKEARGEENCNTFNKSMFQKNEKFEELKKKSEQIRSICAHRQKITERRRAKKLIKKALRDPFVKELVEKEQNIAVCEPTKETEEKEWKEIKPYLTVNSHLQGPVSHGEWGPKSEVESLIDDAIAGGDFEKAEILSDTLANREFAGKIYKAYNAKRQHETNKEQEAIAKAKRMKNIRWTFDAKPRWELKGHM
;
A
#
# COMPACT_ATOMS: atom_id res chain seq x y z
N MET A 1 31.85 8.42 -27.42
CA MET A 1 31.99 9.67 -26.66
C MET A 1 31.52 9.34 -25.26
N ASP A 2 32.37 8.59 -24.58
CA ASP A 2 32.33 8.37 -23.14
C ASP A 2 32.75 9.68 -22.46
N ASP A 3 32.16 10.03 -21.30
CA ASP A 3 32.92 10.10 -20.04
C ASP A 3 32.09 10.56 -18.83
N SER A 4 32.54 10.09 -17.66
CA SER A 4 32.29 10.59 -16.30
C SER A 4 31.04 10.12 -15.55
N SER A 5 31.14 8.90 -15.03
CA SER A 5 30.49 8.45 -13.79
C SER A 5 31.56 7.86 -12.87
N ASP A 6 32.25 8.68 -12.07
CA ASP A 6 33.07 8.17 -10.96
C ASP A 6 33.48 9.28 -9.98
N SER A 7 32.65 9.57 -8.97
CA SER A 7 33.06 10.43 -7.84
C SER A 7 32.29 10.22 -6.54
N ASP A 8 31.67 9.06 -6.32
CA ASP A 8 30.87 8.79 -5.11
C ASP A 8 31.44 7.66 -4.22
N LEU A 9 32.59 7.06 -4.60
CA LEU A 9 33.20 5.94 -3.86
C LEU A 9 34.23 6.36 -2.81
N ASP A 10 34.69 7.62 -2.79
CA ASP A 10 35.76 8.04 -1.88
C ASP A 10 35.29 8.39 -0.46
N ASP A 11 34.02 8.71 -0.25
CA ASP A 11 33.50 9.12 1.07
C ASP A 11 33.34 7.96 2.06
N LEU A 12 33.27 6.71 1.58
CA LEU A 12 33.14 5.53 2.44
C LEU A 12 34.49 5.09 3.03
N ASN A 13 35.62 5.41 2.38
CA ASN A 13 36.94 4.94 2.79
C ASN A 13 37.53 5.72 3.98
N TRP A 14 37.13 6.98 4.18
CA TRP A 14 37.61 7.79 5.32
C TRP A 14 37.17 7.21 6.67
N SER A 15 35.92 6.72 6.73
CA SER A 15 35.32 6.23 7.97
C SER A 15 35.92 4.90 8.47
N LEU A 16 36.33 4.01 7.56
CA LEU A 16 36.95 2.72 7.91
C LEU A 16 38.41 2.85 8.37
N LYS A 17 39.18 3.81 7.83
CA LYS A 17 40.60 3.97 8.16
C LYS A 17 40.85 4.42 9.61
N LYS A 18 39.94 5.20 10.21
CA LYS A 18 40.03 5.59 11.64
C LYS A 18 39.69 4.47 12.62
N ARG A 19 38.87 3.49 12.23
CA ARG A 19 38.45 2.41 13.13
C ARG A 19 39.55 1.37 13.36
N LYS A 20 40.49 1.21 12.42
CA LYS A 20 41.60 0.25 12.52
C LYS A 20 42.78 0.73 13.38
N GLN A 21 42.90 2.04 13.63
CA GLN A 21 43.98 2.64 14.43
C GLN A 21 43.71 2.57 15.95
N LEU A 22 42.45 2.41 16.38
CA LEU A 22 42.08 2.38 17.81
C LEU A 22 42.20 1.00 18.47
N ASN A 23 42.28 -0.08 17.69
CA ASN A 23 42.32 -1.46 18.23
C ASN A 23 43.73 -2.01 18.47
N LYS A 24 44.79 -1.19 18.33
CA LYS A 24 46.18 -1.65 18.46
C LYS A 24 46.90 -1.27 19.76
N ASN A 25 46.24 -0.56 20.69
CA ASN A 25 46.88 -0.02 21.91
C ASN A 25 46.40 -0.63 23.23
N CYS A 26 45.79 -1.82 23.23
CA CYS A 26 45.41 -2.52 24.47
C CYS A 26 46.07 -3.90 24.56
N HIS A 27 47.39 -3.93 24.63
CA HIS A 27 48.13 -4.96 25.34
C HIS A 27 49.27 -4.25 26.07
N ASP A 28 49.25 -4.32 27.39
CA ASP A 28 50.36 -4.21 28.34
C ASP A 28 49.94 -3.42 29.59
N SER A 29 49.78 -4.14 30.70
CA SER A 29 50.41 -3.89 32.01
C SER A 29 49.58 -4.46 33.17
N GLU A 30 49.71 -5.76 33.40
CA GLU A 30 49.53 -6.36 34.73
C GLU A 30 50.87 -6.26 35.46
N LYS A 31 50.95 -5.42 36.50
CA LYS A 31 51.88 -5.59 37.63
C LYS A 31 51.24 -5.05 38.91
N GLU A 32 51.14 -5.94 39.88
CA GLU A 32 50.79 -5.66 41.28
C GLU A 32 51.84 -4.78 41.96
N ALA A 33 51.41 -3.85 42.83
CA ALA A 33 52.16 -3.47 44.03
C ALA A 33 51.27 -2.71 45.03
N ARG A 34 51.25 -3.26 46.25
CA ARG A 34 50.90 -2.72 47.59
C ARG A 34 50.77 -1.19 47.73
N GLY A 35 49.76 -0.77 48.49
CA GLY A 35 49.69 0.57 49.11
C GLY A 35 48.28 1.00 49.48
N GLU A 36 47.80 0.60 50.65
CA GLU A 36 46.49 0.97 51.22
C GLU A 36 46.49 2.41 51.78
N GLU A 37 46.90 3.41 51.00
CA GLU A 37 46.74 4.83 51.38
C GLU A 37 46.45 5.70 50.14
N ASN A 38 45.46 5.34 49.32
CA ASN A 38 44.98 6.25 48.27
C ASN A 38 43.57 5.96 47.72
N CYS A 39 42.70 5.34 48.52
CA CYS A 39 41.34 5.01 48.10
C CYS A 39 40.47 6.26 47.85
N ASN A 40 40.82 7.41 48.42
CA ASN A 40 39.98 8.61 48.34
C ASN A 40 40.26 9.48 47.09
N THR A 41 41.50 9.51 46.59
CA THR A 41 41.88 10.26 45.37
C THR A 41 41.48 9.51 44.09
N PHE A 42 41.59 8.17 44.11
CA PHE A 42 41.19 7.31 43.00
C PHE A 42 39.67 7.36 42.75
N ASN A 43 38.87 7.31 43.82
CA ASN A 43 37.41 7.43 43.74
C ASN A 43 36.95 8.82 43.29
N LYS A 44 37.62 9.89 43.73
CA LYS A 44 37.34 11.26 43.27
C LYS A 44 37.68 11.47 41.79
N SER A 45 38.77 10.87 41.31
CA SER A 45 39.15 10.86 39.88
C SER A 45 38.16 10.08 39.02
N MET A 46 37.68 8.93 39.51
CA MET A 46 36.67 8.12 38.79
C MET A 46 35.32 8.84 38.72
N PHE A 47 34.91 9.50 39.81
CA PHE A 47 33.68 10.29 39.86
C PHE A 47 33.71 11.47 38.88
N GLN A 48 34.81 12.23 38.82
CA GLN A 48 34.98 13.31 37.85
C GLN A 48 35.01 12.81 36.39
N LYS A 49 35.59 11.62 36.15
CA LYS A 49 35.56 10.98 34.82
C LYS A 49 34.14 10.57 34.42
N ASN A 50 33.34 10.08 35.38
CA ASN A 50 31.93 9.72 35.15
C ASN A 50 31.05 10.95 34.93
N GLU A 51 31.25 12.04 35.68
CA GLU A 51 30.57 13.31 35.43
C GLU A 51 30.88 13.85 34.03
N LYS A 52 32.16 13.85 33.65
CA LYS A 52 32.60 14.25 32.31
C LYS A 52 32.02 13.34 31.21
N PHE A 53 31.86 12.04 31.49
CA PHE A 53 31.24 11.10 30.56
C PHE A 53 29.75 11.40 30.36
N GLU A 54 29.01 11.68 31.44
CA GLU A 54 27.60 12.08 31.36
C GLU A 54 27.42 13.42 30.64
N GLU A 55 28.30 14.39 30.85
CA GLU A 55 28.31 15.64 30.09
C GLU A 55 28.55 15.41 28.58
N LEU A 56 29.50 14.54 28.24
CA LEU A 56 29.79 14.19 26.84
C LEU A 56 28.61 13.44 26.21
N LYS A 57 27.93 12.58 26.95
CA LYS A 57 26.72 11.88 26.50
C LYS A 57 25.61 12.87 26.17
N LYS A 58 25.31 13.81 27.09
CA LYS A 58 24.34 14.89 26.89
C LYS A 58 24.69 15.77 25.68
N LYS A 59 25.97 16.17 25.54
CA LYS A 59 26.44 16.93 24.37
C LYS A 59 26.29 16.13 23.07
N SER A 60 26.55 14.83 23.09
CA SER A 60 26.38 13.97 21.90
C SER A 60 24.92 13.83 21.48
N GLU A 61 24.00 13.72 22.45
CA GLU A 61 22.56 13.66 22.20
C GLU A 61 22.02 14.97 21.62
N GLN A 62 22.51 16.11 22.12
CA GLN A 62 22.20 17.43 21.56
C GLN A 62 22.71 17.57 20.11
N ILE A 63 23.92 17.09 19.82
CA ILE A 63 24.44 17.11 18.44
C ILE A 63 23.59 16.21 17.53
N ARG A 64 23.21 15.01 17.99
CA ARG A 64 22.32 14.11 17.23
C ARG A 64 20.97 14.75 16.96
N SER A 65 20.37 15.43 17.94
CA SER A 65 19.05 16.06 17.76
C SER A 65 19.11 17.21 16.75
N ILE A 66 20.16 18.04 16.79
CA ILE A 66 20.38 19.12 15.81
C ILE A 66 20.63 18.56 14.41
N CYS A 67 21.45 17.51 14.27
CA CYS A 67 21.70 16.85 13.00
C CYS A 67 20.41 16.23 12.42
N ALA A 68 19.62 15.53 13.23
CA ALA A 68 18.35 14.96 12.82
C ALA A 68 17.35 16.04 12.40
N HIS A 69 17.31 17.17 13.12
CA HIS A 69 16.47 18.30 12.75
C HIS A 69 16.87 18.89 11.39
N ARG A 70 18.18 19.08 11.16
CA ARG A 70 18.70 19.54 9.87
C ARG A 70 18.39 18.56 8.73
N GLN A 71 18.51 17.26 8.96
CA GLN A 71 18.14 16.22 7.99
C GLN A 71 16.64 16.27 7.65
N LYS A 72 15.76 16.41 8.65
CA LYS A 72 14.31 16.56 8.40
C LYS A 72 14.00 17.78 7.51
N ILE A 73 14.71 18.90 7.71
CA ILE A 73 14.53 20.10 6.88
C ILE A 73 14.97 19.84 5.43
N THR A 74 16.12 19.18 5.23
CA THR A 74 16.61 18.89 3.87
C THR A 74 15.72 17.89 3.14
N GLU A 75 15.24 16.85 3.83
CA GLU A 75 14.27 15.89 3.31
C GLU A 75 12.96 16.57 2.91
N ARG A 76 12.41 17.45 3.75
CA ARG A 76 11.22 18.25 3.40
C ARG A 76 11.44 19.10 2.14
N ARG A 77 12.62 19.70 1.98
CA ARG A 77 12.97 20.47 0.78
C ARG A 77 13.08 19.57 -0.46
N ARG A 78 13.67 18.37 -0.33
CA ARG A 78 13.75 17.37 -1.41
C ARG A 78 12.36 16.87 -1.82
N ALA A 79 11.51 16.51 -0.86
CA ALA A 79 10.14 16.08 -1.11
C ALA A 79 9.32 17.15 -1.86
N LYS A 80 9.40 18.43 -1.45
CA LYS A 80 8.74 19.54 -2.16
C LYS A 80 9.21 19.68 -3.60
N LYS A 81 10.51 19.47 -3.88
CA LYS A 81 11.04 19.51 -5.25
C LYS A 81 10.52 18.35 -6.10
N LEU A 82 10.46 17.14 -5.52
CA LEU A 82 9.91 15.96 -6.19
C LEU A 82 8.43 16.14 -6.54
N ILE A 83 7.62 16.64 -5.59
CA ILE A 83 6.20 16.95 -5.83
C ILE A 83 6.04 17.97 -6.97
N LYS A 84 6.82 19.06 -6.95
CA LYS A 84 6.80 20.06 -8.03
C LYS A 84 7.22 19.49 -9.39
N LYS A 85 8.13 18.50 -9.41
CA LYS A 85 8.55 17.82 -10.64
C LYS A 85 7.45 16.88 -11.15
N ALA A 86 6.78 16.15 -10.26
CA ALA A 86 5.67 15.27 -10.59
C ALA A 86 4.47 16.05 -11.15
N LEU A 87 4.10 17.17 -10.53
CA LEU A 87 3.02 18.06 -11.00
C LEU A 87 3.30 18.78 -12.33
N ARG A 88 4.52 18.66 -12.87
CA ARG A 88 4.85 19.22 -14.19
C ARG A 88 4.29 18.35 -15.32
N ASP A 89 4.10 17.06 -15.06
CA ASP A 89 3.48 16.15 -16.02
C ASP A 89 1.98 16.45 -16.11
N PRO A 90 1.43 16.78 -17.30
CA PRO A 90 0.01 17.09 -17.46
C PRO A 90 -0.90 15.95 -17.01
N PHE A 91 -0.48 14.70 -17.18
CA PHE A 91 -1.28 13.53 -16.78
C PHE A 91 -1.42 13.44 -15.26
N VAL A 92 -0.33 13.63 -14.52
CA VAL A 92 -0.32 13.59 -13.05
C VAL A 92 -1.09 14.78 -12.48
N LYS A 93 -0.99 15.95 -13.11
CA LYS A 93 -1.75 17.14 -12.71
C LYS A 93 -3.26 16.92 -12.87
N GLU A 94 -3.71 16.35 -13.98
CA GLU A 94 -5.12 16.07 -14.24
C GLU A 94 -5.70 15.05 -13.25
N LEU A 95 -4.93 14.02 -12.88
CA LEU A 95 -5.33 13.05 -11.85
C LEU A 95 -5.54 13.70 -10.48
N VAL A 96 -4.60 14.55 -10.05
CA VAL A 96 -4.69 15.25 -8.75
C VAL A 96 -5.86 16.22 -8.72
N GLU A 97 -6.12 16.93 -9.83
CA GLU A 97 -7.26 17.85 -9.94
C GLU A 97 -8.59 17.08 -9.95
N LYS A 98 -8.67 15.92 -10.61
CA LYS A 98 -9.86 15.05 -10.55
C LYS A 98 -10.14 14.55 -9.14
N GLU A 99 -9.12 14.07 -8.42
CA GLU A 99 -9.25 13.63 -7.03
C GLU A 99 -9.68 14.79 -6.09
N GLN A 100 -9.13 15.99 -6.28
CA GLN A 100 -9.50 17.17 -5.49
C GLN A 100 -10.93 17.66 -5.79
N ASN A 101 -11.39 17.57 -7.03
CA ASN A 101 -12.78 17.90 -7.38
C ASN A 101 -13.77 16.87 -6.82
N ILE A 102 -13.39 15.59 -6.74
CA ILE A 102 -14.20 14.54 -6.08
C ILE A 102 -14.32 14.82 -4.57
N ALA A 103 -13.29 15.38 -3.92
CA ALA A 103 -13.30 15.65 -2.49
C ALA A 103 -14.06 16.94 -2.08
N VAL A 104 -14.35 17.85 -3.02
CA VAL A 104 -15.02 19.15 -2.75
C VAL A 104 -16.49 19.15 -3.19
N CYS A 105 -16.91 18.23 -4.04
CA CYS A 105 -18.31 18.07 -4.42
C CYS A 105 -18.98 17.09 -3.44
N GLU A 106 -19.81 17.60 -2.53
CA GLU A 106 -20.85 16.76 -1.93
C GLU A 106 -21.61 16.09 -3.08
N PRO A 107 -21.78 14.75 -3.07
CA PRO A 107 -22.56 14.09 -4.09
C PRO A 107 -23.97 14.66 -4.03
N THR A 108 -24.36 15.42 -5.05
CA THR A 108 -25.75 15.85 -5.18
C THR A 108 -26.64 14.61 -5.23
N LYS A 109 -27.84 14.64 -4.64
CA LYS A 109 -28.77 13.49 -4.62
C LYS A 109 -28.98 12.89 -6.02
N GLU A 110 -28.91 13.73 -7.06
CA GLU A 110 -29.00 13.31 -8.46
C GLU A 110 -27.82 12.44 -8.94
N THR A 111 -26.60 12.68 -8.47
CA THR A 111 -25.44 11.85 -8.82
C THR A 111 -25.51 10.49 -8.13
N GLU A 112 -25.93 10.45 -6.86
CA GLU A 112 -26.13 9.20 -6.12
C GLU A 112 -27.22 8.33 -6.75
N GLU A 113 -28.34 8.95 -7.17
CA GLU A 113 -29.41 8.23 -7.86
C GLU A 113 -28.96 7.64 -9.19
N LYS A 114 -28.11 8.36 -9.94
CA LYS A 114 -27.55 7.87 -11.21
C LYS A 114 -26.63 6.68 -10.95
N GLU A 115 -25.71 6.81 -10.01
CA GLU A 115 -24.81 5.72 -9.61
C GLU A 115 -25.59 4.49 -9.14
N TRP A 116 -26.61 4.69 -8.30
CA TRP A 116 -27.47 3.59 -7.84
C TRP A 116 -28.25 2.92 -8.96
N LYS A 117 -28.80 3.69 -9.92
CA LYS A 117 -29.49 3.15 -11.10
C LYS A 117 -28.56 2.26 -11.94
N GLU A 118 -27.28 2.61 -12.04
CA GLU A 118 -26.29 1.82 -12.78
C GLU A 118 -25.91 0.52 -12.09
N ILE A 119 -25.86 0.49 -10.76
CA ILE A 119 -25.41 -0.68 -9.98
C ILE A 119 -26.55 -1.66 -9.69
N LYS A 120 -27.77 -1.15 -9.48
CA LYS A 120 -28.97 -1.94 -9.18
C LYS A 120 -29.14 -3.21 -10.04
N PRO A 121 -28.95 -3.20 -11.37
CA PRO A 121 -29.06 -4.43 -12.17
C PRO A 121 -28.03 -5.49 -11.79
N TYR A 122 -26.84 -5.12 -11.31
CA TYR A 122 -25.75 -6.04 -10.96
C TYR A 122 -25.93 -6.71 -9.59
N LEU A 123 -26.83 -6.21 -8.74
CA LEU A 123 -27.12 -6.82 -7.43
C LEU A 123 -27.79 -8.20 -7.54
N THR A 124 -28.59 -8.42 -8.59
CA THR A 124 -29.42 -9.64 -8.73
C THR A 124 -28.95 -10.55 -9.86
N VAL A 125 -27.90 -10.21 -10.61
CA VAL A 125 -27.44 -10.98 -11.79
C VAL A 125 -27.25 -12.44 -11.45
N ASN A 126 -26.68 -12.76 -10.29
CA ASN A 126 -26.35 -14.14 -9.91
C ASN A 126 -27.41 -14.83 -9.05
N SER A 127 -28.58 -14.21 -8.80
CA SER A 127 -29.58 -14.84 -7.92
C SER A 127 -30.15 -16.14 -8.51
N HIS A 128 -30.21 -16.25 -9.84
CA HIS A 128 -30.66 -17.45 -10.53
C HIS A 128 -29.69 -18.65 -10.41
N LEU A 129 -28.43 -18.40 -10.02
CA LEU A 129 -27.46 -19.46 -9.73
C LEU A 129 -27.62 -20.00 -8.31
N GLN A 130 -28.30 -19.27 -7.43
CA GLN A 130 -28.70 -19.78 -6.12
C GLN A 130 -29.93 -20.67 -6.32
N GLY A 131 -29.69 -21.96 -6.53
CA GLY A 131 -30.73 -22.98 -6.60
C GLY A 131 -31.50 -23.12 -5.27
N PRO A 132 -32.54 -23.98 -5.23
CA PRO A 132 -33.31 -24.23 -4.01
C PRO A 132 -32.47 -24.83 -2.87
N VAL A 133 -31.31 -25.40 -3.19
CA VAL A 133 -30.35 -25.93 -2.24
C VAL A 133 -29.18 -24.96 -2.13
N SER A 134 -28.94 -24.43 -0.93
CA SER A 134 -27.79 -23.57 -0.64
C SER A 134 -26.50 -24.39 -0.75
N HIS A 135 -25.73 -24.13 -1.82
CA HIS A 135 -24.44 -24.76 -2.05
C HIS A 135 -23.32 -23.95 -1.36
N GLY A 136 -23.20 -24.06 -0.05
CA GLY A 136 -21.89 -23.87 0.62
C GLY A 136 -21.54 -22.49 1.20
N GLU A 137 -22.50 -21.67 1.62
CA GLU A 137 -22.20 -20.46 2.43
C GLU A 137 -22.10 -20.75 3.94
N TRP A 138 -22.21 -22.01 4.35
CA TRP A 138 -22.22 -22.42 5.75
C TRP A 138 -20.78 -22.63 6.24
N GLY A 139 -20.04 -21.53 6.35
CA GLY A 139 -18.83 -21.48 7.15
C GLY A 139 -19.13 -21.69 8.64
N PRO A 140 -18.11 -21.75 9.50
CA PRO A 140 -18.35 -21.61 10.94
C PRO A 140 -19.13 -20.31 11.20
N LYS A 141 -20.05 -20.35 12.17
CA LYS A 141 -20.88 -19.19 12.54
C LYS A 141 -20.00 -17.95 12.74
N SER A 142 -20.45 -16.82 12.22
CA SER A 142 -19.79 -15.53 12.46
C SER A 142 -19.93 -15.16 13.94
N GLU A 143 -18.97 -14.43 14.49
CA GLU A 143 -19.01 -13.97 15.88
C GLU A 143 -20.30 -13.18 16.20
N VAL A 144 -20.79 -12.40 15.24
CA VAL A 144 -22.06 -11.66 15.37
C VAL A 144 -23.25 -12.61 15.44
N GLU A 145 -23.23 -13.71 14.69
CA GLU A 145 -24.30 -14.73 14.74
C GLU A 145 -24.30 -15.45 16.09
N SER A 146 -23.12 -15.78 16.64
CA SER A 146 -23.05 -16.34 18.00
C SER A 146 -23.55 -15.36 19.06
N LEU A 147 -23.24 -14.07 18.93
CA LEU A 147 -23.73 -13.04 19.86
C LEU A 147 -25.25 -12.85 19.77
N ILE A 148 -25.83 -13.03 18.58
CA ILE A 148 -27.29 -13.04 18.40
C ILE A 148 -27.89 -14.24 19.14
N ASP A 149 -27.33 -15.44 18.95
CA ASP A 149 -27.79 -16.65 19.66
C ASP A 149 -27.70 -16.50 21.18
N ASP A 150 -26.60 -15.93 21.69
CA ASP A 150 -26.38 -15.67 23.12
C ASP A 150 -27.40 -14.65 23.67
N ALA A 151 -27.70 -13.59 22.92
CA ALA A 151 -28.70 -12.59 23.32
C ALA A 151 -30.12 -13.17 23.35
N ILE A 152 -30.45 -14.04 22.40
CA ILE A 152 -31.74 -14.76 22.38
C ILE A 152 -31.83 -15.73 23.56
N ALA A 153 -30.77 -16.48 23.85
CA ALA A 153 -30.70 -17.38 24.99
C ALA A 153 -30.81 -16.63 26.33
N GLY A 154 -30.26 -15.41 26.41
CA GLY A 154 -30.38 -14.50 27.54
C GLY A 154 -31.74 -13.82 27.68
N GLY A 155 -32.61 -13.86 26.66
CA GLY A 155 -33.91 -13.19 26.63
C GLY A 155 -33.85 -11.69 26.31
N ASP A 156 -32.68 -11.17 25.90
CA ASP A 156 -32.47 -9.77 25.56
C ASP A 156 -32.77 -9.51 24.07
N PHE A 157 -34.07 -9.47 23.72
CA PHE A 157 -34.51 -9.36 22.33
C PHE A 157 -34.13 -8.04 21.65
N GLU A 158 -34.12 -6.93 22.38
CA GLU A 158 -33.73 -5.62 21.84
C GLU A 158 -32.28 -5.62 21.33
N LYS A 159 -31.39 -6.30 22.07
CA LYS A 159 -29.99 -6.46 21.67
C LYS A 159 -29.86 -7.38 20.46
N ALA A 160 -30.63 -8.47 20.41
CA ALA A 160 -30.64 -9.38 19.27
C ALA A 160 -31.11 -8.68 17.98
N GLU A 161 -32.11 -7.80 18.08
CA GLU A 161 -32.62 -7.00 16.95
C GLU A 161 -31.52 -6.07 16.39
N ILE A 162 -30.87 -5.29 17.26
CA ILE A 162 -29.77 -4.40 16.84
C ILE A 162 -28.65 -5.20 16.15
N LEU A 163 -28.25 -6.33 16.74
CA LEU A 163 -27.22 -7.19 16.16
C LEU A 163 -27.66 -7.78 14.80
N SER A 164 -28.92 -8.17 14.66
CA SER A 164 -29.49 -8.64 13.39
C SER A 164 -29.45 -7.57 12.31
N ASP A 165 -29.86 -6.34 12.63
CA ASP A 165 -29.79 -5.21 11.69
C ASP A 165 -28.36 -4.91 11.28
N THR A 166 -27.41 -4.97 12.22
CA THR A 166 -25.99 -4.78 11.90
C THR A 166 -25.46 -5.86 10.95
N LEU A 167 -25.85 -7.12 11.16
CA LEU A 167 -25.48 -8.24 10.30
C LEU A 167 -26.08 -8.07 8.90
N ALA A 168 -27.36 -7.71 8.80
CA ALA A 168 -28.05 -7.48 7.54
C ALA A 168 -27.39 -6.34 6.73
N ASN A 169 -27.04 -5.23 7.38
CA ASN A 169 -26.33 -4.12 6.76
C ASN A 169 -24.95 -4.53 6.24
N ARG A 170 -24.21 -5.34 7.01
CA ARG A 170 -22.90 -5.88 6.61
C ARG A 170 -23.01 -6.76 5.37
N GLU A 171 -23.95 -7.70 5.36
CA GLU A 171 -24.20 -8.59 4.22
C GLU A 171 -24.66 -7.81 2.97
N PHE A 172 -25.49 -6.78 3.16
CA PHE A 172 -25.90 -5.89 2.09
C PHE A 172 -24.74 -5.09 1.49
N ALA A 173 -23.84 -4.57 2.33
CA ALA A 173 -22.62 -3.92 1.87
C ALA A 173 -21.74 -4.88 1.05
N GLY A 174 -21.65 -6.15 1.46
CA GLY A 174 -21.00 -7.20 0.68
C GLY A 174 -21.62 -7.42 -0.71
N LYS A 175 -22.96 -7.38 -0.82
CA LYS A 175 -23.67 -7.45 -2.10
C LYS A 175 -23.37 -6.24 -2.99
N ILE A 176 -23.32 -5.03 -2.43
CA ILE A 176 -22.95 -3.82 -3.16
C ILE A 176 -21.53 -3.95 -3.72
N TYR A 177 -20.56 -4.38 -2.90
CA TYR A 177 -19.19 -4.59 -3.34
C TYR A 177 -19.10 -5.58 -4.50
N LYS A 178 -19.78 -6.73 -4.40
CA LYS A 178 -19.86 -7.73 -5.47
C LYS A 178 -20.47 -7.14 -6.75
N ALA A 179 -21.49 -6.29 -6.64
CA ALA A 179 -22.14 -5.65 -7.78
C ALA A 179 -21.20 -4.69 -8.53
N TYR A 180 -20.41 -3.87 -7.82
CA TYR A 180 -19.39 -3.02 -8.45
C TYR A 180 -18.32 -3.82 -9.18
N ASN A 181 -17.86 -4.92 -8.58
CA ASN A 181 -16.91 -5.81 -9.23
C ASN A 181 -17.49 -6.44 -10.50
N ALA A 182 -18.76 -6.88 -10.46
CA ALA A 182 -19.45 -7.43 -11.62
C ALA A 182 -19.62 -6.38 -12.74
N LYS A 183 -19.97 -5.13 -12.39
CA LYS A 183 -20.03 -4.01 -13.35
C LYS A 183 -18.68 -3.82 -14.06
N ARG A 184 -17.59 -3.72 -13.29
CA ARG A 184 -16.24 -3.55 -13.83
C ARG A 184 -15.86 -4.70 -14.77
N GLN A 185 -16.13 -5.93 -14.38
CA GLN A 185 -15.87 -7.10 -15.22
C GLN A 185 -16.69 -7.06 -16.52
N HIS A 186 -17.96 -6.70 -16.44
CA HIS A 186 -18.83 -6.58 -17.60
C HIS A 186 -18.35 -5.51 -18.59
N GLU A 187 -17.87 -4.36 -18.10
CA GLU A 187 -17.26 -3.31 -18.94
C GLU A 187 -15.98 -3.83 -19.62
N THR A 188 -15.08 -4.46 -18.87
CA THR A 188 -13.85 -5.04 -19.45
C THR A 188 -14.15 -6.12 -20.49
N ASN A 189 -15.18 -6.95 -20.27
CA ASN A 189 -15.61 -7.99 -21.21
C ASN A 189 -16.16 -7.36 -22.49
N LYS A 190 -16.97 -6.29 -22.39
CA LYS A 190 -17.48 -5.55 -23.56
C LYS A 190 -16.36 -4.96 -24.41
N GLU A 191 -15.34 -4.36 -23.78
CA GLU A 191 -14.18 -3.82 -24.48
C GLU A 191 -13.39 -4.91 -25.20
N GLN A 192 -13.12 -6.02 -24.51
CA GLN A 192 -12.43 -7.17 -25.09
C GLN A 192 -13.22 -7.78 -26.26
N GLU A 193 -14.54 -7.90 -26.13
CA GLU A 193 -15.42 -8.35 -27.20
C GLU A 193 -15.38 -7.40 -28.40
N ALA A 194 -15.39 -6.08 -28.18
CA ALA A 194 -15.30 -5.09 -29.26
C ALA A 194 -13.97 -5.21 -30.03
N ILE A 195 -12.86 -5.38 -29.30
CA ILE A 195 -11.54 -5.63 -29.88
C ILE A 195 -11.53 -6.95 -30.65
N ALA A 196 -12.09 -8.02 -30.08
CA ALA A 196 -12.17 -9.33 -30.72
C ALA A 196 -13.04 -9.29 -31.98
N LYS A 197 -14.17 -8.58 -31.95
CA LYS A 197 -15.05 -8.35 -33.11
C LYS A 197 -14.31 -7.56 -34.20
N ALA A 198 -13.59 -6.50 -33.85
CA ALA A 198 -12.78 -5.73 -34.80
C ALA A 198 -11.67 -6.58 -35.45
N LYS A 199 -10.96 -7.39 -34.65
CA LYS A 199 -9.95 -8.33 -35.15
C LYS A 199 -10.58 -9.40 -36.06
N ARG A 200 -11.74 -9.95 -35.67
CA ARG A 200 -12.48 -10.91 -36.47
C ARG A 200 -12.89 -10.29 -37.80
N MET A 201 -13.51 -9.11 -37.80
CA MET A 201 -13.89 -8.40 -39.03
C MET A 201 -12.70 -8.12 -39.95
N LYS A 202 -11.55 -7.71 -39.39
CA LYS A 202 -10.29 -7.53 -40.15
C LYS A 202 -9.79 -8.83 -40.78
N ASN A 203 -10.03 -9.98 -40.13
CA ASN A 203 -9.58 -11.29 -40.58
C ASN A 203 -10.63 -12.09 -41.38
N ILE A 204 -11.84 -11.53 -41.60
CA ILE A 204 -12.80 -12.15 -42.53
C ILE A 204 -12.27 -11.87 -43.93
N ARG A 205 -11.73 -12.90 -44.58
CA ARG A 205 -11.46 -12.89 -46.02
C ARG A 205 -12.80 -12.83 -46.74
N TRP A 206 -13.29 -11.62 -46.99
CA TRP A 206 -14.45 -11.31 -47.84
C TRP A 206 -14.17 -11.60 -49.33
N THR A 207 -13.46 -12.68 -49.63
CA THR A 207 -13.30 -13.14 -50.99
C THR A 207 -14.31 -14.26 -51.19
N PHE A 208 -15.31 -14.03 -52.03
CA PHE A 208 -15.85 -15.11 -52.84
C PHE A 208 -14.63 -15.69 -53.55
N ASP A 209 -14.20 -16.88 -53.14
CA ASP A 209 -13.17 -17.61 -53.86
C ASP A 209 -13.81 -17.98 -55.20
N ALA A 210 -13.72 -17.05 -56.16
CA ALA A 210 -14.28 -17.22 -57.47
C ALA A 210 -13.51 -18.38 -58.08
N LYS A 211 -14.09 -19.58 -57.99
CA LYS A 211 -13.52 -20.78 -58.59
C LYS A 211 -13.04 -20.40 -59.99
N PRO A 212 -11.77 -20.65 -60.31
CA PRO A 212 -11.25 -20.27 -61.59
C PRO A 212 -12.08 -20.95 -62.69
N ARG A 213 -12.26 -20.25 -63.81
CA ARG A 213 -13.26 -20.56 -64.85
C ARG A 213 -13.17 -22.00 -65.42
N TRP A 214 -12.03 -22.66 -65.25
CA TRP A 214 -11.79 -24.05 -65.63
C TRP A 214 -12.40 -25.09 -64.67
N GLU A 215 -12.65 -24.75 -63.39
CA GLU A 215 -13.37 -25.62 -62.43
C GLU A 215 -14.88 -25.49 -62.53
N LEU A 216 -15.40 -24.33 -62.95
CA LEU A 216 -16.84 -24.08 -63.16
C LEU A 216 -17.35 -24.65 -64.49
N LYS A 217 -16.45 -25.03 -65.40
CA LYS A 217 -16.75 -25.62 -66.71
C LYS A 217 -16.54 -27.15 -66.67
N GLY A 218 -17.13 -27.79 -65.66
CA GLY A 218 -17.00 -29.23 -65.42
C GLY A 218 -18.35 -29.90 -65.20
N HIS A 219 -19.31 -29.68 -66.09
CA HIS A 219 -20.43 -30.59 -66.34
C HIS A 219 -21.07 -30.23 -67.69
N MET A 220 -20.59 -30.89 -68.74
CA MET A 220 -21.34 -31.22 -69.95
C MET A 220 -21.15 -32.71 -70.20
#